data_AF-A0AAX1XH92-F1
#
_entry.id   AF-A0AAX1XH92-F1
#
_cell.length_a   1.000
_cell.length_b   1.000
_cell.length_c   1.000
_cell.angle_alpha   90.00
_cell.angle_beta   90.00
_cell.angle_gamma   90.00
#
_symmetry.space_group_name_H-M   'P 1'
#
loop_
_entity.id
_entity.type
_entity.pdbx_description
1 polymer ?
#
loop_
_entity_poly.entity_id
_entity_poly.type
_entity_poly.pdbx_seq_one_letter_code
_entity_poly.pdbx_strand_id
1 'polypeptide(L)'
;MDSKLSVEPPKAKSDREANLYISLLIKKKKLYRRNTKNFINLHIEQKNNLIKKAFHELAVNDAKQLANELNKEYKENDLLEIITRSFDKKDSRKVNWLWGFISYNFRYIEKEFLDNTKSDTSVFDALAVDKESKYNQVINYIDKLNISPHDSMNFYNDLIKEWNFIIKDNSLKNFLEKDQDRLNEKSIELVKFISKNHRLYPEIRVFKNIENTHPYDTCLAVYDLINDEIIKENLLLKFSKAWSQYKYRTKNSGKKQYTFILPPDTKKKLDRIVDLSDKNIGDTLTDIIEKAYRELS
;
A
#
# COMPACT_ATOMS: atom_id res chain seq x y z
N MET A 1 30.27 42.43 17.45
CA MET A 1 31.54 41.73 17.21
C MET A 1 31.19 40.29 16.87
N ASP A 2 31.27 39.93 15.59
CA ASP A 2 31.06 38.55 15.15
C ASP A 2 32.25 37.72 15.63
N SER A 3 32.07 37.01 16.73
CA SER A 3 33.00 35.99 17.17
C SER A 3 33.16 34.96 16.06
N LYS A 4 34.39 34.78 15.56
CA LYS A 4 34.68 33.77 14.53
C LYS A 4 34.34 32.38 15.06
N LEU A 5 33.46 31.68 14.34
CA LEU A 5 33.21 30.27 14.55
C LEU A 5 34.47 29.47 14.20
N SER A 6 34.79 28.46 15.01
CA SER A 6 35.94 27.57 14.80
C SER A 6 35.71 26.59 13.64
N VAL A 7 34.45 26.23 13.39
CA VAL A 7 33.95 25.38 12.31
C VAL A 7 32.58 25.90 11.91
N GLU A 8 32.28 25.90 10.61
CA GLU A 8 30.95 26.27 10.14
C GLU A 8 29.94 25.14 10.48
N PRO A 9 28.87 25.44 11.23
CA PRO A 9 27.87 24.46 11.60
C PRO A 9 27.03 24.02 10.41
N PRO A 10 26.44 22.81 10.44
CA PRO A 10 25.54 22.35 9.39
C PRO A 10 24.35 23.31 9.27
N LYS A 11 24.08 23.76 8.05
CA LYS A 11 22.93 24.61 7.72
C LYS A 11 21.80 23.73 7.25
N ALA A 12 20.75 23.62 8.05
CA ALA A 12 19.56 22.87 7.72
C ALA A 12 18.85 23.49 6.50
N LYS A 13 18.40 22.61 5.59
CA LYS A 13 17.71 22.95 4.34
C LYS A 13 16.19 22.81 4.42
N SER A 14 15.69 22.10 5.43
CA SER A 14 14.25 21.94 5.71
C SER A 14 13.94 22.19 7.18
N ASP A 15 12.67 22.43 7.50
CA ASP A 15 12.21 22.55 8.89
C ASP A 15 12.42 21.25 9.69
N ARG A 16 12.28 20.09 9.04
CA ARG A 16 12.50 18.77 9.65
C ARG A 16 13.96 18.57 10.05
N GLU A 17 14.90 18.88 9.14
CA GLU A 17 16.34 18.83 9.41
C GLU A 17 16.72 19.78 10.55
N ALA A 18 16.21 21.00 10.51
CA ALA A 18 16.45 22.00 11.54
C ALA A 18 15.91 21.56 12.91
N ASN A 19 14.70 20.99 12.93
CA ASN A 19 14.07 20.49 14.15
C ASN A 19 14.84 19.32 14.76
N LEU A 20 15.35 18.42 13.92
CA LEU A 20 16.16 17.28 14.35
C LEU A 20 17.49 17.75 14.95
N TYR A 21 18.20 18.67 14.28
CA TYR A 21 19.43 19.26 14.82
C TYR A 21 19.22 19.93 16.17
N ILE A 22 18.19 20.77 16.30
CA ILE A 22 17.90 21.46 17.56
C ILE A 22 17.55 20.46 18.67
N SER A 23 16.75 19.43 18.36
CA SER A 23 16.37 18.39 19.32
C SER A 23 17.61 17.64 19.86
N LEU A 24 18.54 17.28 18.98
CA LEU A 24 19.80 16.63 19.37
C LEU A 24 20.69 17.54 20.21
N LEU A 25 20.81 18.82 19.83
CA LEU A 25 21.58 19.80 20.57
C LEU A 25 21.01 20.02 21.99
N ILE A 26 19.68 20.02 22.14
CA ILE A 26 19.02 20.05 23.44
C ILE A 26 19.34 18.77 24.25
N LYS A 27 19.21 17.59 23.63
CA LYS A 27 19.50 16.29 24.26
C LYS A 27 20.95 16.22 24.78
N LYS A 28 21.89 16.75 24.00
CA LYS A 28 23.33 16.82 24.33
C LYS A 28 23.70 18.00 25.24
N LYS A 29 22.72 18.77 25.73
CA LYS A 29 22.92 19.96 26.59
C LYS A 29 23.79 21.04 25.94
N LYS A 30 23.86 21.08 24.61
CA LYS A 30 24.53 22.13 23.82
C LYS A 30 23.61 23.32 23.54
N LEU A 31 22.30 23.13 23.69
CA LEU A 31 21.30 24.20 23.76
C LEU A 31 20.46 24.04 25.03
N TYR A 32 20.25 25.14 25.75
CA TYR A 32 19.40 25.15 26.93
C TYR A 32 17.92 25.18 26.54
N ARG A 33 17.10 24.29 27.12
CA ARG A 33 15.64 24.21 26.87
C ARG A 33 14.89 25.54 27.06
N ARG A 34 15.38 26.41 27.95
CA ARG A 34 14.79 27.73 28.20
C ARG A 34 14.93 28.67 26.99
N ASN A 35 15.98 28.50 26.19
CA ASN A 35 16.28 29.33 25.02
C ASN A 35 15.64 28.77 23.73
N THR A 36 15.03 27.58 23.80
CA THR A 36 14.44 26.87 22.65
C THR A 36 12.95 26.59 22.84
N LYS A 37 12.29 27.30 23.76
CA LYS A 37 10.85 27.14 24.00
C LYS A 37 10.10 27.41 22.67
N ASN A 38 9.31 26.44 22.21
CA ASN A 38 8.56 26.47 20.95
C ASN A 38 9.42 26.63 19.67
N PHE A 39 10.66 26.11 19.64
CA PHE A 39 11.52 26.22 18.46
C PHE A 39 10.89 25.64 17.17
N ILE A 40 9.93 24.71 17.31
CA ILE A 40 9.19 24.08 16.21
C ILE A 40 8.51 25.14 15.32
N ASN A 41 7.98 26.20 15.93
CA ASN A 41 7.22 27.27 15.25
C ASN A 41 8.11 28.38 14.67
N LEU A 42 9.42 28.31 14.87
CA LEU A 42 10.35 29.31 14.33
C LEU A 42 10.54 29.10 12.82
N HIS A 43 10.84 30.18 12.10
CA HIS A 43 11.27 30.08 10.71
C HIS A 43 12.65 29.40 10.60
N ILE A 44 12.91 28.76 9.47
CA ILE A 44 14.15 28.02 9.21
C ILE A 44 15.43 28.83 9.44
N GLU A 45 15.42 30.14 9.15
CA GLU A 45 16.55 31.04 9.43
C GLU A 45 16.81 31.20 10.94
N GLN A 46 15.75 31.37 11.71
CA GLN A 46 15.83 31.46 13.18
C GLN A 46 16.31 30.14 13.78
N LYS A 47 15.86 29.01 13.24
CA LYS A 47 16.33 27.68 13.63
C LYS A 47 17.82 27.49 13.32
N ASN A 48 18.26 27.87 12.12
CA ASN A 48 19.68 27.84 11.75
C ASN A 48 20.54 28.75 12.64
N ASN A 49 20.01 29.88 13.11
CA ASN A 49 20.70 30.73 14.08
C ASN A 49 20.84 30.06 15.46
N LEU A 50 19.84 29.30 15.92
CA LEU A 50 19.96 28.50 17.14
C LEU A 50 21.03 27.42 17.00
N ILE A 51 21.08 26.74 15.85
CA ILE A 51 22.13 25.75 15.55
C ILE A 51 23.50 26.42 15.59
N LYS A 52 23.66 27.59 14.95
CA LYS A 52 24.92 28.37 14.99
C LYS A 52 25.36 28.72 16.40
N LYS A 53 24.42 29.14 17.27
CA LYS A 53 24.72 29.46 18.67
C LYS A 53 25.28 28.26 19.44
N ALA A 54 24.86 27.04 19.13
CA ALA A 54 25.35 25.84 19.80
C ALA A 54 26.82 25.49 19.46
N PHE A 55 27.34 26.06 18.37
CA PHE A 55 28.72 25.88 17.92
C PHE A 55 29.64 27.03 18.35
N HIS A 56 29.06 28.06 18.95
CA HIS A 56 29.82 29.17 19.49
C HIS A 56 30.70 28.67 20.64
N GLU A 57 31.96 29.13 20.68
CA GLU A 57 32.96 28.79 21.72
C GLU A 57 33.40 27.31 21.76
N LEU A 58 32.99 26.46 20.82
CA LEU A 58 33.51 25.09 20.72
C LEU A 58 34.93 25.07 20.13
N ALA A 59 35.78 24.21 20.68
CA ALA A 59 37.07 23.90 20.07
C ALA A 59 36.87 23.25 18.69
N VAL A 60 37.84 23.43 17.78
CA VAL A 60 37.73 22.97 16.37
C VAL A 60 37.37 21.47 16.27
N ASN A 61 38.00 20.63 17.08
CA ASN A 61 37.76 19.18 17.04
C ASN A 61 36.35 18.83 17.56
N ASP A 62 35.91 19.43 18.66
CA ASP A 62 34.58 19.23 19.23
C ASP A 62 33.47 19.71 18.28
N ALA A 63 33.71 20.84 17.61
CA ALA A 63 32.79 21.39 16.63
C ALA A 63 32.68 20.48 15.39
N LYS A 64 33.82 19.97 14.86
CA LYS A 64 33.80 18.98 13.76
C LYS A 64 33.07 17.71 14.15
N GLN A 65 33.34 17.19 15.35
CA GLN A 65 32.67 15.99 15.84
C GLN A 65 31.16 16.21 15.96
N LEU A 66 30.73 17.32 16.57
CA LEU A 66 29.32 17.64 16.71
C LEU A 66 28.62 17.82 15.35
N ALA A 67 29.25 18.50 14.38
CA ALA A 67 28.70 18.63 13.03
C ALA A 67 28.53 17.27 12.35
N ASN A 68 29.53 16.39 12.45
CA ASN A 68 29.46 15.05 11.89
C ASN A 68 28.37 14.20 12.56
N GLU A 69 28.24 14.30 13.89
CA GLU A 69 27.20 13.62 14.65
C GLU A 69 25.80 14.10 14.26
N LEU A 70 25.59 15.41 14.14
CA LEU A 70 24.31 15.97 13.70
C LEU A 70 23.92 15.46 12.31
N ASN A 71 24.84 15.56 11.34
CA ASN A 71 24.61 15.07 9.97
C ASN A 71 24.36 13.56 9.93
N LYS A 72 25.08 12.78 10.74
CA LYS A 72 24.94 11.33 10.82
C LYS A 72 23.57 10.97 11.40
N GLU A 73 23.22 11.52 12.55
CA GLU A 73 21.92 11.28 13.21
C GLU A 73 20.75 11.75 12.34
N TYR A 74 20.89 12.87 11.61
CA TYR A 74 19.88 13.25 10.62
C TYR A 74 19.71 12.17 9.55
N LYS A 75 20.80 11.73 8.91
CA LYS A 75 20.74 10.69 7.87
C LYS A 75 20.22 9.32 8.37
N GLU A 76 20.37 9.04 9.66
CA GLU A 76 19.94 7.79 10.30
C GLU A 76 18.50 7.85 10.83
N ASN A 77 17.99 9.03 11.20
CA ASN A 77 16.69 9.18 11.85
C ASN A 77 15.67 10.02 11.05
N ASP A 78 16.06 10.55 9.89
CA ASP A 78 15.16 11.28 9.01
C ASP A 78 14.11 10.34 8.40
N LEU A 79 12.85 10.49 8.80
CA LEU A 79 11.77 9.57 8.39
C LEU A 79 11.65 9.45 6.88
N LEU A 80 11.77 10.57 6.15
CA LEU A 80 11.63 10.56 4.69
C LEU A 80 12.76 9.75 4.03
N GLU A 81 13.99 9.94 4.50
CA GLU A 81 15.13 9.17 4.03
C GLU A 81 15.00 7.68 4.38
N ILE A 82 14.56 7.36 5.59
CA ILE A 82 14.32 5.98 6.01
C ILE A 82 13.26 5.33 5.13
N ILE A 83 12.11 5.98 4.93
CA ILE A 83 11.03 5.47 4.08
C ILE A 83 11.52 5.30 2.64
N THR A 84 12.25 6.28 2.09
CA THR A 84 12.78 6.22 0.72
C THR A 84 13.75 5.05 0.52
N ARG A 85 14.52 4.68 1.55
CA ARG A 85 15.43 3.52 1.49
C ARG A 85 14.72 2.19 1.71
N SER A 86 13.79 2.12 2.65
CA SER A 86 13.13 0.87 3.07
C SER A 86 11.95 0.47 2.16
N PHE A 87 11.29 1.44 1.55
CA PHE A 87 10.18 1.26 0.61
C PHE A 87 10.61 1.65 -0.80
N ASP A 88 11.50 0.84 -1.39
CA ASP A 88 11.99 1.04 -2.76
C ASP A 88 10.81 1.21 -3.74
N LYS A 89 10.81 2.32 -4.51
CA LYS A 89 9.85 2.64 -5.57
C LYS A 89 9.70 1.52 -6.62
N LYS A 90 10.68 0.61 -6.72
CA LYS A 90 10.63 -0.57 -7.60
C LYS A 90 9.70 -1.67 -7.07
N ASP A 91 9.52 -1.80 -5.76
CA ASP A 91 8.66 -2.81 -5.14
C ASP A 91 7.18 -2.37 -5.19
N SER A 92 6.49 -2.83 -6.22
CA SER A 92 5.09 -2.47 -6.49
C SER A 92 4.13 -2.86 -5.35
N ARG A 93 4.34 -4.02 -4.71
CA ARG A 93 3.48 -4.47 -3.59
C ARG A 93 3.68 -3.58 -2.39
N LYS A 94 4.94 -3.29 -2.01
CA LYS A 94 5.27 -2.39 -0.89
C LYS A 94 4.72 -0.98 -1.10
N VAL A 95 4.90 -0.42 -2.29
CA VAL A 95 4.43 0.94 -2.60
C VAL A 95 2.91 1.02 -2.51
N ASN A 96 2.21 0.06 -3.11
CA ASN A 96 0.74 0.03 -3.03
C ASN A 96 0.27 -0.15 -1.58
N TRP A 97 0.90 -1.03 -0.81
CA TRP A 97 0.54 -1.26 0.59
C TRP A 97 0.76 0.00 1.44
N LEU A 98 1.96 0.60 1.36
CA LEU A 98 2.30 1.79 2.15
C LEU A 98 1.37 2.95 1.81
N TRP A 99 1.12 3.17 0.51
CA TRP A 99 0.17 4.20 0.07
C TRP A 99 -1.24 3.92 0.59
N GLY A 100 -1.73 2.67 0.50
CA GLY A 100 -3.05 2.30 1.00
C GLY A 100 -3.19 2.46 2.51
N PHE A 101 -2.18 2.02 3.26
CA PHE A 101 -2.12 2.13 4.71
C PHE A 101 -2.17 3.59 5.16
N ILE A 102 -1.32 4.45 4.57
CA ILE A 102 -1.29 5.88 4.88
C ILE A 102 -2.60 6.54 4.44
N SER A 103 -3.08 6.28 3.23
CA SER A 103 -4.32 6.88 2.69
C SER A 103 -5.55 6.51 3.51
N TYR A 104 -5.57 5.33 4.13
CA TYR A 104 -6.65 4.93 5.03
C TYR A 104 -6.53 5.57 6.42
N ASN A 105 -5.31 5.65 6.95
CA ASN A 105 -5.05 6.11 8.32
C ASN A 105 -4.70 7.61 8.43
N PHE A 106 -4.66 8.37 7.33
CA PHE A 106 -4.08 9.72 7.32
C PHE A 106 -4.68 10.66 8.38
N ARG A 107 -6.00 10.62 8.60
CA ARG A 107 -6.66 11.46 9.62
C ARG A 107 -6.23 11.10 11.04
N TYR A 108 -6.00 9.82 11.30
CA TYR A 108 -5.51 9.35 12.59
C TYR A 108 -4.06 9.79 12.80
N ILE A 109 -3.21 9.57 11.79
CA ILE A 109 -1.80 9.98 11.79
C ILE A 109 -1.69 11.51 11.97
N GLU A 110 -2.49 12.29 11.24
CA GLU A 110 -2.51 13.74 11.39
C GLU A 110 -2.96 14.18 12.77
N LYS A 111 -3.99 13.56 13.35
CA LYS A 111 -4.42 13.87 14.72
C LYS A 111 -3.35 13.54 15.76
N GLU A 112 -2.55 12.51 15.53
CA GLU A 112 -1.47 12.09 16.41
C GLU A 112 -0.27 13.05 16.35
N PHE A 113 0.05 13.56 15.15
CA PHE A 113 1.31 14.27 14.93
C PHE A 113 1.20 15.75 14.53
N LEU A 114 0.04 16.23 14.09
CA LEU A 114 -0.20 17.61 13.72
C LEU A 114 -1.17 18.25 14.72
N ASP A 115 -0.79 19.40 15.29
CA ASP A 115 -1.73 20.23 16.04
C ASP A 115 -2.89 20.66 15.14
N ASN A 116 -4.13 20.61 15.66
CA ASN A 116 -5.42 20.92 15.01
C ASN A 116 -5.48 22.20 14.15
N THR A 117 -4.46 23.06 14.20
CA THR A 117 -4.42 24.38 13.56
C THR A 117 -3.98 24.39 12.10
N LYS A 118 -3.46 23.30 11.52
CA LYS A 118 -2.98 23.30 10.11
C LYS A 118 -3.07 21.94 9.37
N SER A 119 -4.16 21.19 9.47
CA SER A 119 -4.37 20.05 8.54
C SER A 119 -4.90 20.56 7.19
N ASP A 120 -4.10 21.38 6.50
CA ASP A 120 -4.34 21.76 5.10
C ASP A 120 -3.70 20.72 4.16
N THR A 121 -3.77 19.45 4.55
CA THR A 121 -3.17 18.34 3.82
C THR A 121 -4.17 17.79 2.83
N SER A 122 -4.40 18.58 1.79
CA SER A 122 -5.10 18.21 0.55
C SER A 122 -4.46 17.04 -0.23
N VAL A 123 -3.47 16.35 0.35
CA VAL A 123 -2.61 15.37 -0.33
C VAL A 123 -3.38 14.13 -0.76
N PHE A 124 -4.40 13.74 0.00
CA PHE A 124 -5.26 12.59 -0.29
C PHE A 124 -6.68 12.97 -0.71
N ASP A 125 -6.96 14.24 -1.00
CA ASP A 125 -8.25 14.68 -1.56
C ASP A 125 -8.48 14.07 -2.95
N ALA A 126 -7.40 13.98 -3.73
CA ALA A 126 -7.36 13.26 -5.00
C ALA A 126 -6.43 12.04 -4.86
N LEU A 127 -7.01 10.85 -4.82
CA LEU A 127 -6.25 9.60 -4.68
C LEU A 127 -5.46 9.28 -5.96
N ALA A 128 -4.16 9.03 -5.81
CA ALA A 128 -3.32 8.59 -6.90
C ALA A 128 -3.75 7.22 -7.44
N VAL A 129 -3.61 7.07 -8.76
CA VAL A 129 -4.11 5.91 -9.49
C VAL A 129 -2.96 4.97 -9.86
N ASP A 130 -1.88 5.52 -10.40
CA ASP A 130 -0.68 4.78 -10.79
C ASP A 130 0.38 4.70 -9.67
N LYS A 131 1.32 3.77 -9.82
CA LYS A 131 2.37 3.49 -8.81
C LYS A 131 3.26 4.69 -8.52
N GLU A 132 3.64 5.44 -9.55
CA GLU A 132 4.58 6.56 -9.40
C GLU A 132 3.92 7.71 -8.65
N SER A 133 2.69 8.06 -9.02
CA SER A 133 1.89 9.05 -8.30
C SER A 133 1.62 8.62 -6.86
N LYS A 134 1.35 7.34 -6.60
CA LYS A 134 1.16 6.82 -5.23
C LYS A 134 2.41 6.99 -4.38
N TYR A 135 3.57 6.62 -4.90
CA TYR A 135 4.83 6.81 -4.20
C TYR A 135 5.08 8.29 -3.91
N ASN A 136 4.90 9.17 -4.90
CA ASN A 136 5.10 10.60 -4.73
C ASN A 136 4.11 11.21 -3.72
N GLN A 137 2.86 10.75 -3.68
CA GLN A 137 1.89 11.16 -2.66
C GLN A 137 2.35 10.78 -1.25
N VAL A 138 2.86 9.56 -1.07
CA VAL A 138 3.43 9.13 0.22
C VAL A 138 4.61 10.02 0.62
N ILE A 139 5.58 10.22 -0.27
CA ILE A 139 6.76 11.06 0.00
C ILE A 139 6.33 12.48 0.36
N ASN A 140 5.42 13.08 -0.40
CA ASN A 140 4.91 14.42 -0.12
C ASN A 140 4.16 14.49 1.23
N TYR A 141 3.44 13.43 1.60
CA TYR A 141 2.77 13.35 2.88
C TYR A 141 3.76 13.26 4.05
N ILE A 142 4.74 12.34 3.96
CA ILE A 142 5.81 12.19 4.95
C ILE A 142 6.63 13.47 5.08
N ASP A 143 6.88 14.20 3.99
CA ASP A 143 7.62 15.45 4.03
C ASP A 143 6.86 16.56 4.78
N LYS A 144 5.53 16.59 4.63
CA LYS A 144 4.64 17.50 5.37
C LYS A 144 4.44 17.10 6.83
N LEU A 145 4.59 15.82 7.14
CA LEU A 145 4.57 15.30 8.51
C LEU A 145 5.81 15.81 9.26
N ASN A 146 5.67 16.97 9.89
CA ASN A 146 6.70 17.63 10.68
C ASN A 146 6.86 16.94 12.07
N ILE A 147 7.07 15.63 12.06
CA ILE A 147 7.13 14.76 13.24
C ILE A 147 8.48 14.93 13.94
N SER A 148 8.50 14.80 15.28
CA SER A 148 9.75 14.77 16.04
C SER A 148 10.63 13.56 15.65
N PRO A 149 11.96 13.60 15.83
CA PRO A 149 12.82 12.46 15.48
C PRO A 149 12.48 11.19 16.27
N HIS A 150 12.06 11.32 17.52
CA HIS A 150 11.67 10.18 18.36
C HIS A 150 10.40 9.52 17.81
N ASP A 151 9.39 10.32 17.53
CA ASP A 151 8.09 9.81 17.07
C ASP A 151 8.18 9.31 15.62
N SER A 152 9.06 9.91 14.81
CA SER A 152 9.43 9.42 13.47
C SER A 152 9.93 7.97 13.52
N MET A 153 10.82 7.66 14.47
CA MET A 153 11.39 6.32 14.58
C MET A 153 10.36 5.31 15.08
N ASN A 154 9.48 5.71 16.02
CA ASN A 154 8.38 4.85 16.47
C ASN A 154 7.41 4.55 15.33
N PHE A 155 6.97 5.58 14.60
CA PHE A 155 6.10 5.43 13.44
C PHE A 155 6.71 4.51 12.37
N TYR A 156 8.00 4.68 12.06
CA TYR A 156 8.70 3.79 11.15
C TYR A 156 8.78 2.34 11.65
N ASN A 157 9.09 2.14 12.93
CA ASN A 157 9.19 0.81 13.54
C ASN A 157 7.85 0.08 13.53
N ASP A 158 6.75 0.79 13.74
CA ASP A 158 5.41 0.22 13.64
C ASP A 158 5.09 -0.17 12.19
N LEU A 159 5.38 0.71 11.21
CA LEU A 159 5.20 0.40 9.79
C LEU A 159 5.99 -0.84 9.35
N ILE A 160 7.28 -0.93 9.72
CA ILE A 160 8.11 -2.06 9.28
C ILE A 160 7.73 -3.35 10.00
N LYS A 161 7.25 -3.28 11.24
CA LYS A 161 6.74 -4.42 11.99
C LYS A 161 5.49 -5.01 11.31
N GLU A 162 4.54 -4.15 10.96
CA GLU A 162 3.34 -4.55 10.19
C GLU A 162 3.74 -5.17 8.85
N TRP A 163 4.62 -4.51 8.09
CA TRP A 163 5.09 -5.04 6.81
C TRP A 163 5.78 -6.41 6.94
N ASN A 164 6.61 -6.59 7.97
CA ASN A 164 7.32 -7.85 8.22
C ASN A 164 6.39 -8.98 8.68
N PHE A 165 5.23 -8.65 9.26
CA PHE A 165 4.18 -9.62 9.53
C PHE A 165 3.50 -10.02 8.22
N ILE A 166 3.09 -9.05 7.42
CA ILE A 166 2.39 -9.22 6.14
C ILE A 166 3.19 -10.06 5.13
N ILE A 167 4.49 -9.79 4.97
CA ILE A 167 5.30 -10.48 3.95
C ILE A 167 5.45 -11.98 4.21
N LYS A 168 5.21 -12.43 5.44
CA LYS A 168 5.22 -13.85 5.81
C LYS A 168 3.94 -14.57 5.38
N ASP A 169 2.85 -13.84 5.19
CA ASP A 169 1.58 -14.37 4.72
C ASP A 169 1.63 -14.63 3.21
N ASN A 170 1.68 -15.92 2.84
CA ASN A 170 1.64 -16.38 1.46
C ASN A 170 0.25 -16.94 1.06
N SER A 171 -0.78 -16.80 1.90
CA SER A 171 -2.11 -17.37 1.66
C SER A 171 -2.71 -16.93 0.34
N LEU A 172 -2.76 -15.62 0.10
CA LEU A 172 -3.31 -15.07 -1.14
C LEU A 172 -2.44 -15.44 -2.35
N LYS A 173 -1.11 -15.37 -2.20
CA LYS A 173 -0.18 -15.77 -3.25
C LYS A 173 -0.44 -17.21 -3.70
N ASN A 174 -0.45 -18.14 -2.74
CA ASN A 174 -0.74 -19.55 -2.97
C ASN A 174 -2.15 -19.75 -3.55
N PHE A 175 -3.13 -18.93 -3.16
CA PHE A 175 -4.48 -18.97 -3.72
C PHE A 175 -4.52 -18.52 -5.18
N LEU A 176 -3.82 -17.46 -5.54
CA LEU A 176 -3.78 -16.90 -6.89
C LEU A 176 -3.03 -17.81 -7.87
N GLU A 177 -1.84 -18.29 -7.47
CA GLU A 177 -0.93 -19.11 -8.30
C GLU A 177 -1.51 -20.49 -8.68
N LYS A 178 -2.59 -20.95 -8.03
CA LYS A 178 -3.35 -22.14 -8.47
C LYS A 178 -3.91 -22.04 -9.89
N ASP A 179 -4.10 -20.83 -10.41
CA ASP A 179 -4.57 -20.58 -11.78
C ASP A 179 -3.52 -19.74 -12.53
N GLN A 180 -2.27 -20.19 -12.61
CA GLN A 180 -1.13 -19.42 -13.15
C GLN A 180 -1.40 -18.82 -14.55
N ASP A 181 -2.05 -19.58 -15.44
CA ASP A 181 -2.38 -19.15 -16.81
C ASP A 181 -3.38 -17.98 -16.85
N ARG A 182 -4.12 -17.76 -15.77
CA ARG A 182 -5.13 -16.70 -15.63
C ARG A 182 -4.81 -15.76 -14.46
N LEU A 183 -3.55 -15.72 -14.01
CA LEU A 183 -3.13 -14.99 -12.81
C LEU A 183 -3.54 -13.51 -12.84
N ASN A 184 -3.25 -12.82 -13.95
CA ASN A 184 -3.58 -11.40 -14.09
C ASN A 184 -5.10 -11.16 -14.11
N GLU A 185 -5.85 -11.98 -14.83
CA GLU A 185 -7.30 -11.90 -14.90
C GLU A 185 -7.94 -12.15 -13.54
N LYS A 186 -7.50 -13.19 -12.82
CA LYS A 186 -7.94 -13.51 -11.47
C LYS A 186 -7.63 -12.38 -10.49
N SER A 187 -6.46 -11.76 -10.62
CA SER A 187 -6.05 -10.62 -9.80
C SER A 187 -6.94 -9.40 -10.04
N ILE A 188 -7.24 -9.08 -11.30
CA ILE A 188 -8.17 -7.99 -11.68
C ILE A 188 -9.56 -8.26 -11.12
N GLU A 189 -10.08 -9.48 -11.28
CA GLU A 189 -11.42 -9.84 -10.77
C GLU A 189 -11.48 -9.83 -9.25
N LEU A 190 -10.40 -10.17 -8.55
CA LEU A 190 -10.33 -10.06 -7.08
C LEU A 190 -10.38 -8.59 -6.64
N VAL A 191 -9.59 -7.70 -7.25
CA VAL A 191 -9.64 -6.26 -6.95
C VAL A 191 -11.05 -5.72 -7.21
N LYS A 192 -11.68 -6.05 -8.35
CA LYS A 192 -13.07 -5.66 -8.63
C LYS A 192 -14.04 -6.22 -7.61
N PHE A 193 -13.88 -7.48 -7.21
CA PHE A 193 -14.73 -8.14 -6.22
C PHE A 193 -14.65 -7.40 -4.88
N ILE A 194 -13.44 -7.08 -4.43
CA ILE A 194 -13.22 -6.36 -3.18
C ILE A 194 -13.81 -4.94 -3.27
N SER A 195 -13.55 -4.20 -4.35
CA SER A 195 -14.10 -2.84 -4.55
C SER A 195 -15.63 -2.81 -4.57
N LYS A 196 -16.29 -3.85 -5.13
CA LYS A 196 -17.76 -3.99 -5.07
C LYS A 196 -18.27 -4.26 -3.66
N ASN A 197 -17.45 -4.87 -2.80
CA ASN A 197 -17.76 -5.21 -1.41
C ASN A 197 -17.11 -4.26 -0.39
N HIS A 198 -16.72 -3.04 -0.80
CA HIS A 198 -16.02 -2.02 0.01
C HIS A 198 -16.71 -1.60 1.33
N ARG A 199 -17.99 -1.98 1.54
CA ARG A 199 -18.67 -1.79 2.82
C ARG A 199 -18.18 -2.77 3.88
N LEU A 200 -17.73 -3.95 3.47
CA LEU A 200 -17.15 -4.98 4.32
C LEU A 200 -15.65 -4.76 4.56
N TYR A 201 -15.01 -3.94 3.72
CA TYR A 201 -13.57 -3.69 3.76
C TYR A 201 -13.27 -2.18 3.62
N PRO A 202 -13.48 -1.37 4.67
CA PRO A 202 -13.29 0.08 4.64
C PRO A 202 -11.88 0.50 4.23
N GLU A 203 -10.86 -0.25 4.65
CA GLU A 203 -9.42 -0.06 4.39
C GLU A 203 -9.12 0.02 2.90
N ILE A 204 -9.92 -0.69 2.11
CA ILE A 204 -9.69 -0.92 0.70
C ILE A 204 -10.41 0.12 -0.17
N ARG A 205 -11.24 0.99 0.41
CA ARG A 205 -11.95 2.04 -0.35
C ARG A 205 -11.02 2.96 -1.13
N VAL A 206 -9.79 3.15 -0.63
CA VAL A 206 -8.77 3.95 -1.30
C VAL A 206 -8.38 3.36 -2.67
N PHE A 207 -8.66 2.08 -2.92
CA PHE A 207 -8.38 1.37 -4.17
C PHE A 207 -9.58 1.26 -5.12
N LYS A 208 -10.64 2.07 -4.94
CA LYS A 208 -11.84 1.97 -5.79
C LYS A 208 -11.58 2.26 -7.28
N ASN A 209 -10.64 3.15 -7.59
CA ASN A 209 -10.40 3.71 -8.93
C ASN A 209 -9.01 3.37 -9.49
N ILE A 210 -8.38 2.26 -9.09
CA ILE A 210 -7.00 1.95 -9.53
C ILE A 210 -6.94 1.62 -11.03
N GLU A 211 -5.92 2.13 -11.70
CA GLU A 211 -5.46 1.55 -12.96
C GLU A 211 -4.69 0.25 -12.68
N ASN A 212 -5.17 -0.84 -13.26
CA ASN A 212 -4.60 -2.17 -13.10
C ASN A 212 -3.33 -2.37 -13.94
N THR A 213 -2.35 -1.46 -13.85
CA THR A 213 -1.04 -1.60 -14.53
C THR A 213 -0.23 -2.77 -13.96
N HIS A 214 -0.35 -3.02 -12.64
CA HIS A 214 0.22 -4.18 -11.96
C HIS A 214 -0.85 -4.88 -11.10
N PRO A 215 -1.78 -5.63 -11.73
CA PRO A 215 -2.95 -6.14 -11.04
C PRO A 215 -2.61 -7.14 -9.94
N TYR A 216 -1.58 -7.96 -10.15
CA TYR A 216 -1.12 -8.94 -9.16
C TYR A 216 -0.61 -8.28 -7.87
N ASP A 217 0.36 -7.38 -7.97
CA ASP A 217 0.93 -6.70 -6.80
C ASP A 217 -0.09 -5.80 -6.09
N THR A 218 -0.95 -5.15 -6.87
CA THR A 218 -2.04 -4.32 -6.33
C THR A 218 -3.02 -5.17 -5.54
N CYS A 219 -3.37 -6.35 -6.06
CA CYS A 219 -4.25 -7.30 -5.39
C CYS A 219 -3.65 -7.80 -4.07
N LEU A 220 -2.35 -8.14 -4.08
CA LEU A 220 -1.64 -8.51 -2.86
C LEU A 220 -1.69 -7.37 -1.83
N ALA A 221 -1.29 -6.16 -2.23
CA ALA A 221 -1.28 -5.00 -1.35
C ALA A 221 -2.67 -4.67 -0.76
N VAL A 222 -3.73 -4.84 -1.57
CA VAL A 222 -5.11 -4.64 -1.12
C VAL A 222 -5.50 -5.66 -0.04
N TYR A 223 -5.17 -6.93 -0.23
CA TYR A 223 -5.43 -7.98 0.75
C TYR A 223 -4.60 -7.81 2.02
N ASP A 224 -3.37 -7.32 1.87
CA ASP A 224 -2.44 -7.05 2.97
C ASP A 224 -2.94 -5.96 3.94
N LEU A 225 -3.87 -5.10 3.51
CA LEU A 225 -4.49 -4.09 4.38
C LEU A 225 -5.60 -4.64 5.28
N ILE A 226 -6.07 -5.86 5.01
CA ILE A 226 -7.06 -6.52 5.88
C ILE A 226 -6.30 -7.16 7.03
N ASN A 227 -6.37 -6.57 8.21
CA ASN A 227 -5.63 -7.08 9.37
C ASN A 227 -6.33 -8.27 10.05
N ASP A 228 -7.61 -8.51 9.78
CA ASP A 228 -8.38 -9.61 10.38
C ASP A 228 -8.30 -10.89 9.53
N GLU A 229 -7.76 -11.96 10.12
CA GLU A 229 -7.58 -13.27 9.48
C GLU A 229 -8.92 -13.92 9.08
N ILE A 230 -9.96 -13.80 9.92
CA ILE A 230 -11.29 -14.36 9.65
C ILE A 230 -11.91 -13.66 8.44
N ILE A 231 -11.73 -12.33 8.37
CA ILE A 231 -12.20 -11.52 7.23
C ILE A 231 -11.44 -11.93 5.96
N LYS A 232 -10.12 -12.11 6.03
CA LYS A 232 -9.28 -12.60 4.92
C LYS A 232 -9.74 -13.97 4.40
N GLU A 233 -9.91 -14.94 5.28
CA GLU A 233 -10.39 -16.28 4.91
C GLU A 233 -11.78 -16.24 4.25
N ASN A 234 -12.70 -15.46 4.84
CA ASN A 234 -14.05 -15.30 4.31
C ASN A 234 -14.04 -14.63 2.92
N LEU A 235 -13.19 -13.64 2.72
CA LEU A 235 -12.97 -12.99 1.44
C LEU A 235 -12.51 -14.01 0.38
N LEU A 236 -11.49 -14.81 0.68
CA LEU A 236 -10.98 -15.83 -0.24
C LEU A 236 -12.03 -16.89 -0.56
N LEU A 237 -12.82 -17.34 0.43
CA LEU A 237 -13.91 -18.30 0.24
C LEU A 237 -15.00 -17.75 -0.68
N LYS A 238 -15.46 -16.51 -0.44
CA LYS A 238 -16.47 -15.87 -1.29
C LYS A 238 -15.96 -15.62 -2.70
N PHE A 239 -14.72 -15.13 -2.82
CA PHE A 239 -14.11 -14.90 -4.11
C PHE A 239 -13.88 -16.19 -4.88
N SER A 240 -13.47 -17.29 -4.22
CA SER A 240 -13.30 -18.60 -4.87
C SER A 240 -14.58 -19.08 -5.56
N LYS A 241 -15.74 -18.90 -4.91
CA LYS A 241 -17.05 -19.21 -5.50
C LYS A 241 -17.36 -18.30 -6.69
N ALA A 242 -17.16 -17.00 -6.52
CA ALA A 242 -17.37 -16.02 -7.59
C ALA A 242 -16.47 -16.28 -8.81
N TRP A 243 -15.20 -16.60 -8.57
CA TRP A 243 -14.21 -16.94 -9.58
C TRP A 243 -14.59 -18.21 -10.34
N SER A 244 -14.99 -19.27 -9.64
CA SER A 244 -15.48 -20.50 -10.29
C SER A 244 -16.68 -20.23 -11.20
N GLN A 245 -17.64 -19.41 -10.76
CA GLN A 245 -18.78 -19.00 -11.59
C GLN A 245 -18.36 -18.13 -12.78
N TYR A 246 -17.39 -17.24 -12.58
CA TYR A 246 -16.83 -16.41 -13.64
C TYR A 246 -16.16 -17.29 -14.71
N LYS A 247 -15.29 -18.22 -14.30
CA LYS A 247 -14.65 -19.19 -15.19
C LYS A 247 -15.66 -20.01 -15.98
N TYR A 248 -16.74 -20.46 -15.34
CA TYR A 248 -17.82 -21.17 -16.02
C TYR A 248 -18.51 -20.29 -17.07
N ARG A 249 -18.83 -19.03 -16.72
CA ARG A 249 -19.46 -18.07 -17.65
C ARG A 249 -18.56 -17.72 -18.83
N THR A 250 -17.26 -17.49 -18.60
CA THR A 250 -16.32 -17.19 -19.69
C THR A 250 -16.07 -18.40 -20.58
N LYS A 251 -16.00 -19.61 -20.02
CA LYS A 251 -15.87 -20.85 -20.82
C LYS A 251 -17.11 -21.10 -21.68
N ASN A 252 -18.28 -20.67 -21.21
CA ASN A 252 -19.55 -20.86 -21.90
C ASN A 252 -20.03 -19.61 -22.65
N SER A 253 -19.21 -18.54 -22.75
CA SER A 253 -19.60 -17.37 -23.52
C SER A 253 -19.72 -17.74 -25.00
N GLY A 254 -20.92 -17.62 -25.56
CA GLY A 254 -21.27 -18.11 -26.90
C GLY A 254 -22.15 -19.37 -26.90
N LYS A 255 -22.24 -20.10 -25.78
CA LYS A 255 -23.17 -21.23 -25.62
C LYS A 255 -24.45 -20.74 -24.93
N LYS A 256 -25.61 -20.98 -25.55
CA LYS A 256 -26.92 -20.71 -24.92
C LYS A 256 -27.34 -21.94 -24.12
N GLN A 257 -27.67 -21.74 -22.85
CA GLN A 257 -28.22 -22.81 -22.01
C GLN A 257 -29.72 -22.94 -22.30
N TYR A 258 -30.16 -24.12 -22.73
CA TYR A 258 -31.57 -24.44 -22.94
C TYR A 258 -32.05 -25.36 -21.82
N THR A 259 -33.22 -25.04 -21.27
CA THR A 259 -33.95 -25.94 -20.37
C THR A 259 -35.18 -26.41 -21.11
N PHE A 260 -35.35 -27.72 -21.27
CA PHE A 260 -36.52 -28.31 -21.91
C PHE A 260 -36.94 -29.55 -21.14
N ILE A 261 -38.24 -29.84 -21.18
CA ILE A 261 -38.83 -30.99 -20.52
C ILE A 261 -38.87 -32.13 -21.53
N LEU A 262 -38.25 -33.26 -21.18
CA LEU A 262 -38.33 -34.48 -21.97
C LEU A 262 -39.35 -35.44 -21.33
N PRO A 263 -40.18 -36.13 -22.13
CA PRO A 263 -40.94 -37.26 -21.64
C PRO A 263 -40.02 -38.30 -20.98
N PRO A 264 -40.47 -39.02 -19.93
CA PRO A 264 -39.63 -39.95 -19.17
C PRO A 264 -38.91 -40.98 -20.04
N ASP A 265 -39.61 -41.54 -21.03
CA ASP A 265 -39.05 -42.54 -21.94
C ASP A 265 -38.00 -41.95 -22.88
N THR A 266 -38.17 -40.71 -23.33
CA THR A 266 -37.19 -40.01 -24.17
C THR A 266 -35.92 -39.68 -23.39
N LYS A 267 -36.06 -39.26 -22.12
CA LYS A 267 -34.91 -39.03 -21.25
C LYS A 267 -34.12 -40.32 -21.01
N LYS A 268 -34.80 -41.45 -20.73
CA LYS A 268 -34.15 -42.76 -20.58
C LYS A 268 -33.37 -43.18 -21.83
N LYS A 269 -33.92 -42.95 -23.02
CA LYS A 269 -33.22 -43.23 -24.28
C LYS A 269 -31.98 -42.36 -24.44
N LEU A 270 -32.09 -41.06 -24.14
CA LEU A 270 -30.96 -40.14 -24.18
C LEU A 270 -29.86 -40.54 -23.19
N ASP A 271 -30.21 -40.90 -21.96
CA ASP A 271 -29.25 -41.35 -20.94
C ASP A 271 -28.50 -42.60 -21.39
N ARG A 272 -29.20 -43.56 -21.99
CA ARG A 272 -28.56 -44.75 -22.54
C ARG A 272 -27.60 -44.45 -23.68
N ILE A 273 -27.89 -43.45 -24.52
CA ILE A 273 -26.96 -43.02 -25.59
C ILE A 273 -25.73 -42.33 -25.00
N VAL A 274 -25.92 -41.52 -23.95
CA VAL A 274 -24.84 -40.84 -23.22
C VAL A 274 -23.91 -41.88 -22.58
N ASP A 275 -24.47 -42.86 -21.88
CA ASP A 275 -23.71 -43.96 -21.25
C ASP A 275 -22.89 -44.76 -22.27
N LEU A 276 -23.39 -44.90 -23.50
CA LEU A 276 -22.71 -45.61 -24.59
C LEU A 276 -21.69 -44.75 -25.35
N SER A 277 -21.72 -43.42 -25.21
CA SER A 277 -20.91 -42.50 -26.02
C SER A 277 -19.73 -41.86 -25.28
N ASP A 278 -19.56 -42.11 -23.98
CA ASP A 278 -18.53 -41.51 -23.10
C ASP A 278 -18.46 -39.97 -23.21
N LYS A 279 -19.60 -39.36 -23.58
CA LYS A 279 -19.80 -37.92 -23.77
C LYS A 279 -20.79 -37.41 -22.74
N ASN A 280 -20.81 -36.10 -22.49
CA ASN A 280 -21.89 -35.51 -21.70
C ASN A 280 -23.16 -35.32 -22.54
N ILE A 281 -24.32 -35.22 -21.86
CA ILE A 281 -25.64 -34.99 -22.49
C ILE A 281 -25.62 -33.85 -23.52
N GLY A 282 -24.88 -32.77 -23.26
CA GLY A 282 -24.81 -31.62 -24.16
C GLY A 282 -24.14 -31.98 -25.49
N ASP A 283 -22.96 -32.60 -25.43
CA ASP A 283 -22.22 -33.01 -26.62
C ASP A 283 -22.98 -34.08 -27.41
N THR A 284 -23.60 -35.05 -26.73
CA THR A 284 -24.45 -36.07 -27.37
C THR A 284 -25.63 -35.44 -28.10
N LEU A 285 -26.29 -34.43 -27.50
CA LEU A 285 -27.39 -33.72 -28.16
C LEU A 285 -26.90 -32.92 -29.37
N THR A 286 -25.73 -32.28 -29.28
CA THR A 286 -25.13 -31.58 -30.43
C THR A 286 -24.89 -32.54 -31.59
N ASP A 287 -24.32 -33.72 -31.35
CA ASP A 287 -24.10 -34.73 -32.39
C ASP A 287 -25.41 -35.21 -33.02
N ILE A 288 -26.45 -35.45 -32.21
CA ILE A 288 -27.77 -35.86 -32.71
C ILE A 288 -28.36 -34.78 -33.61
N ILE A 289 -28.28 -33.52 -33.20
CA ILE A 289 -28.80 -32.38 -33.97
C ILE A 289 -28.02 -32.21 -35.28
N GLU A 290 -26.68 -32.24 -35.23
CA GLU A 290 -25.81 -32.14 -36.41
C GLU A 290 -26.06 -33.28 -37.40
N LYS A 291 -26.21 -34.51 -36.90
CA LYS A 291 -26.53 -35.67 -37.73
C LYS A 291 -27.90 -35.50 -38.41
N ALA A 292 -28.93 -35.15 -37.65
CA ALA A 292 -30.26 -34.93 -38.19
C ALA A 292 -30.29 -33.78 -39.20
N TYR A 293 -29.53 -32.70 -38.96
CA TYR A 293 -29.41 -31.58 -39.89
C TYR A 293 -28.77 -32.02 -41.21
N ARG A 294 -27.65 -32.76 -41.17
CA ARG A 294 -26.99 -33.28 -42.38
C ARG A 294 -27.86 -34.23 -43.19
N GLU A 295 -28.74 -35.00 -42.55
CA GLU A 295 -29.70 -35.87 -43.24
C GLU A 295 -30.82 -35.08 -43.92
N LEU A 296 -31.05 -33.83 -43.50
CA LEU A 296 -32.05 -32.92 -44.07
C LEU A 296 -31.46 -31.94 -45.11
N SER A 297 -30.14 -31.88 -45.27
CA SER A 297 -29.43 -31.01 -46.24
C SER A 297 -29.00 -31.79 -47.48
#